data_AF-A0A7S0TL86-F1
#
_entry.id   AF-A0A7S0TL86-F1
#
_cell.length_a   1.000
_cell.length_b   1.000
_cell.length_c   1.000
_cell.angle_alpha   90.00
_cell.angle_beta   90.00
_cell.angle_gamma   90.00
#
_symmetry.space_group_name_H-M   'P 1'
#
loop_
_entity.id
_entity.type
_entity.pdbx_description
1 polymer ?
#
loop_
_entity_poly.entity_id
_entity_poly.type
_entity_poly.pdbx_seq_one_letter_code
_entity_poly.pdbx_strand_id
1 'polypeptide(L)'
;RSYAGFYPFLLSKKQWIEDQSKDHIFTIPAFQFVDQTVMSVDALPVDRAELMREIEGKRVKPILSGENEFWEAFRCLDYDKWYETHSSYDATYKWPCEPYIVGNTANMPPYDERFVHYGNDKAQHLLNLVYKQYTF
;
A
#
# COMPACT_ATOMS: atom_id res chain seq x y z
N ARG A 1 -25.08 3.14 -1.38
CA ARG A 1 -23.98 2.76 -0.46
C ARG A 1 -23.45 4.05 0.15
N SER A 2 -23.41 4.18 1.47
CA SER A 2 -22.78 5.35 2.11
C SER A 2 -21.26 5.20 1.93
N TYR A 3 -20.64 6.12 1.20
CA TYR A 3 -19.20 6.12 0.95
C TYR A 3 -18.43 6.59 2.19
N ALA A 4 -18.38 5.76 3.24
CA ALA A 4 -17.28 5.84 4.20
C ALA A 4 -16.05 5.15 3.58
N GLY A 5 -15.59 5.65 2.44
CA GLY A 5 -14.46 5.08 1.70
C GLY A 5 -13.16 5.16 2.49
N PHE A 6 -12.11 4.55 1.95
CA PHE A 6 -10.78 4.51 2.59
C PHE A 6 -10.26 5.91 2.97
N TYR A 7 -10.48 6.93 2.14
CA TYR A 7 -10.02 8.29 2.43
C TYR A 7 -10.72 8.95 3.64
N PRO A 8 -12.07 9.00 3.73
CA PRO A 8 -12.75 9.40 4.97
C PRO A 8 -12.31 8.61 6.21
N PHE A 9 -12.06 7.31 6.07
CA PHE A 9 -11.52 6.49 7.16
C PHE A 9 -10.12 6.98 7.60
N LEU A 10 -9.20 7.20 6.66
CA LEU A 10 -7.88 7.75 6.97
C LEU A 10 -7.97 9.11 7.64
N LEU A 11 -8.85 9.99 7.17
CA LEU A 11 -9.09 11.30 7.81
C LEU A 11 -9.57 11.15 9.25
N SER A 12 -10.46 10.20 9.53
CA SER A 12 -10.91 9.90 10.90
C SER A 12 -9.79 9.38 11.82
N LYS A 13 -8.69 8.88 11.22
CA LYS A 13 -7.51 8.35 11.91
C LYS A 13 -6.32 9.30 11.87
N LYS A 14 -6.46 10.51 11.31
CA LYS A 14 -5.34 11.43 11.09
C LYS A 14 -4.44 11.61 12.32
N GLN A 15 -5.02 12.00 13.47
CA GLN A 15 -4.24 12.24 14.69
C GLN A 15 -3.50 10.97 15.13
N TRP A 16 -4.18 9.82 15.12
CA TRP A 16 -3.55 8.55 15.46
C TRP A 16 -2.39 8.22 14.52
N ILE A 17 -2.56 8.43 13.21
CA ILE A 17 -1.48 8.23 12.23
C ILE A 17 -0.32 9.18 12.56
N GLU A 18 -0.58 10.47 12.77
CA GLU A 18 0.46 11.46 13.09
C GLU A 18 1.25 11.09 14.36
N ASP A 19 0.56 10.60 15.39
CA ASP A 19 1.17 10.18 16.65
C ASP A 19 2.04 8.91 16.50
N GLN A 20 1.58 7.96 15.67
CA GLN A 20 2.30 6.70 15.44
C GLN A 20 3.42 6.82 14.41
N SER A 21 3.36 7.79 13.49
CA SER A 21 4.25 7.86 12.33
C SER A 21 5.42 8.85 12.47
N LYS A 22 5.97 8.97 13.69
CA LYS A 22 7.16 9.79 13.93
C LYS A 22 8.40 9.22 13.22
N ASP A 23 8.61 7.92 13.35
CA ASP A 23 9.69 7.11 12.78
C ASP A 23 9.16 5.78 12.20
N HIS A 24 7.84 5.69 12.04
CA HIS A 24 7.15 4.53 11.47
C HIS A 24 6.28 4.96 10.29
N ILE A 25 6.24 4.15 9.23
CA ILE A 25 5.47 4.41 8.02
C ILE A 25 4.56 3.22 7.76
N PHE A 26 3.27 3.46 7.64
CA PHE A 26 2.32 2.41 7.34
C PHE A 26 2.39 2.10 5.84
N THR A 27 2.71 0.84 5.52
CA THR A 27 2.55 0.32 4.17
C THR A 27 1.14 -0.20 3.96
N ILE A 28 0.55 0.08 2.79
CA ILE A 28 -0.82 -0.29 2.46
C ILE A 28 -0.77 -1.31 1.30
N PRO A 29 -1.27 -2.54 1.51
CA PRO A 29 -1.34 -3.51 0.44
C PRO A 29 -2.35 -3.09 -0.61
N ALA A 30 -1.96 -3.30 -1.86
CA ALA A 30 -2.74 -2.94 -3.01
C ALA A 30 -3.15 -4.17 -3.81
N PHE A 31 -4.28 -4.02 -4.48
CA PHE A 31 -4.96 -5.08 -5.20
C PHE A 31 -5.47 -4.52 -6.52
N GLN A 32 -5.59 -5.38 -7.52
CA GLN A 32 -6.16 -5.04 -8.81
C GLN A 32 -7.15 -6.11 -9.25
N PHE A 33 -8.15 -5.70 -10.04
CA PHE A 33 -8.97 -6.66 -10.75
C PHE A 33 -8.13 -7.40 -11.80
N VAL A 34 -8.42 -8.69 -11.96
CA VAL A 34 -7.85 -9.52 -13.03
C VAL A 34 -8.38 -9.05 -14.39
N ASP A 35 -9.67 -8.74 -14.46
CA ASP A 35 -10.30 -8.08 -15.60
C ASP A 35 -10.22 -6.56 -15.46
N GLN A 36 -9.38 -5.93 -16.27
CA GLN A 36 -9.15 -4.47 -16.25
C GLN A 36 -10.29 -3.67 -16.91
N THR A 37 -11.31 -4.32 -17.48
CA THR A 37 -12.49 -3.64 -18.03
C THR A 37 -13.48 -3.18 -16.96
N VAL A 38 -13.30 -3.64 -15.71
CA VAL A 38 -14.05 -3.14 -14.55
C VAL A 38 -13.64 -1.70 -14.25
N MET A 39 -14.33 -0.75 -14.88
CA MET A 39 -14.05 0.70 -14.72
C MET A 39 -14.96 1.42 -13.72
N SER A 40 -15.99 0.75 -13.18
CA SER A 40 -16.92 1.42 -12.27
C SER A 40 -16.40 1.40 -10.83
N VAL A 41 -16.30 2.58 -10.23
CA VAL A 41 -15.99 2.75 -8.79
C VAL A 41 -17.01 2.04 -7.91
N ASP A 42 -18.27 1.93 -8.36
CA ASP A 42 -19.32 1.20 -7.64
C ASP A 42 -19.07 -0.32 -7.57
N ALA A 43 -18.21 -0.86 -8.44
CA ALA A 43 -17.83 -2.27 -8.45
C ALA A 43 -16.63 -2.57 -7.54
N LEU A 44 -15.95 -1.55 -7.01
CA LEU A 44 -14.82 -1.75 -6.12
C LEU A 44 -15.29 -2.24 -4.74
N PRO A 45 -14.55 -3.16 -4.10
CA PRO A 45 -14.83 -3.57 -2.73
C PRO A 45 -14.66 -2.37 -1.78
N VAL A 46 -15.64 -2.14 -0.90
CA VAL A 46 -15.59 -1.01 0.03
C VAL A 46 -15.06 -1.38 1.41
N ASP A 47 -14.96 -2.67 1.70
CA ASP A 47 -14.41 -3.20 2.96
C ASP A 47 -13.58 -4.47 2.75
N ARG A 48 -12.91 -4.92 3.81
CA ARG A 48 -12.07 -6.12 3.78
C ARG A 48 -12.88 -7.37 3.43
N ALA A 49 -14.11 -7.49 3.91
CA ALA A 49 -14.92 -8.69 3.67
C ALA A 49 -15.32 -8.80 2.19
N GLU A 50 -15.68 -7.69 1.55
CA GLU A 50 -15.90 -7.61 0.10
C GLU A 50 -14.62 -7.95 -0.66
N LEU A 51 -13.48 -7.35 -0.30
CA LEU A 51 -12.20 -7.61 -0.94
C LEU A 51 -11.80 -9.09 -0.86
N MET A 52 -11.95 -9.72 0.31
CA MET A 52 -11.65 -11.15 0.47
C MET A 52 -12.55 -12.03 -0.41
N ARG A 53 -13.84 -11.70 -0.56
CA ARG A 53 -14.73 -12.43 -1.49
C ARG A 53 -14.28 -12.30 -2.94
N GLU A 54 -13.80 -11.13 -3.35
CA GLU A 54 -13.27 -10.92 -4.70
C GLU A 54 -11.96 -11.70 -4.95
N ILE A 55 -11.12 -11.81 -3.92
CA ILE A 55 -9.87 -12.60 -3.95
C ILE A 55 -10.17 -14.11 -4.02
N GLU A 56 -11.05 -14.62 -3.15
CA GLU A 56 -11.49 -16.02 -3.16
C GLU A 56 -12.15 -16.38 -4.50
N GLY A 57 -12.94 -15.45 -5.05
CA GLY A 57 -13.55 -15.55 -6.37
C GLY A 57 -12.57 -15.39 -7.54
N LYS A 58 -11.27 -15.17 -7.28
CA LYS A 58 -10.21 -14.95 -8.28
C LYS A 58 -10.47 -13.78 -9.23
N ARG A 59 -11.30 -12.82 -8.83
CA ARG A 59 -11.58 -11.59 -9.58
C ARG A 59 -10.60 -10.48 -9.26
N VAL A 60 -10.03 -10.52 -8.07
CA VAL A 60 -8.99 -9.61 -7.59
C VAL A 60 -7.73 -10.39 -7.23
N LYS A 61 -6.57 -9.80 -7.49
CA LYS A 61 -5.24 -10.31 -7.12
C LYS A 61 -4.41 -9.19 -6.49
N PRO A 62 -3.31 -9.48 -5.78
CA PRO A 62 -2.31 -8.47 -5.44
C PRO A 62 -1.89 -7.67 -6.68
N ILE A 63 -1.62 -6.38 -6.48
CA ILE A 63 -1.23 -5.50 -7.58
C ILE A 63 0.08 -6.02 -8.22
N LEU A 64 0.13 -5.98 -9.56
CA LEU A 64 1.26 -6.43 -10.37
C LEU A 64 1.73 -7.88 -10.13
N SER A 65 0.88 -8.79 -9.63
CA SER A 65 1.26 -10.18 -9.33
C SER A 65 1.06 -11.18 -10.48
N GLY A 66 0.85 -10.72 -11.72
CA GLY A 66 0.65 -11.55 -12.91
C GLY A 66 1.95 -11.94 -13.62
N GLU A 67 1.84 -12.87 -14.59
CA GLU A 67 2.99 -13.48 -15.31
C GLU A 67 3.90 -12.48 -16.04
N ASN A 68 3.39 -11.32 -16.45
CA ASN A 68 4.15 -10.27 -17.14
C ASN A 68 4.11 -8.93 -16.40
N GLU A 69 3.86 -8.96 -15.09
CA GLU A 69 3.81 -7.78 -14.23
C GLU A 69 5.01 -7.76 -13.28
N PHE A 70 5.39 -6.58 -12.79
CA PHE A 70 6.56 -6.41 -11.94
C PHE A 70 6.25 -6.66 -10.46
N TRP A 71 5.99 -7.92 -10.10
CA TRP A 71 5.64 -8.33 -8.74
C TRP A 71 6.73 -8.02 -7.72
N GLU A 72 8.00 -8.03 -8.15
CA GLU A 72 9.16 -7.76 -7.31
C GLU A 72 9.02 -6.44 -6.53
N ALA A 73 8.42 -5.40 -7.12
CA ALA A 73 8.19 -4.11 -6.46
C ALA A 73 7.24 -4.21 -5.25
N PHE A 74 6.40 -5.23 -5.15
CA PHE A 74 5.43 -5.38 -4.06
C PHE A 74 5.75 -6.56 -3.13
N ARG A 75 6.81 -7.34 -3.40
CA ARG A 75 7.24 -8.47 -2.55
C ARG A 75 7.74 -8.08 -1.15
N CYS A 76 7.97 -6.80 -0.90
CA CYS A 76 8.24 -6.30 0.45
C CYS A 76 6.99 -6.31 1.36
N LEU A 77 5.80 -6.46 0.78
CA LEU A 77 4.57 -6.67 1.52
C LEU A 77 4.32 -8.15 1.76
N ASP A 78 4.05 -8.51 3.02
CA ASP A 78 3.67 -9.87 3.39
C ASP A 78 2.15 -10.05 3.25
N TYR A 79 1.71 -10.40 2.04
CA TYR A 79 0.29 -10.60 1.74
C TYR A 79 -0.30 -11.81 2.47
N ASP A 80 0.48 -12.88 2.67
CA ASP A 80 0.00 -14.07 3.39
C ASP A 80 -0.34 -13.70 4.84
N LYS A 81 0.56 -12.99 5.52
CA LYS A 81 0.28 -12.44 6.85
C LYS A 81 -0.88 -11.44 6.84
N TRP A 82 -0.99 -10.62 5.80
CA TRP A 82 -2.10 -9.66 5.65
C TRP A 82 -3.47 -10.34 5.59
N TYR A 83 -3.57 -11.48 4.90
CA TYR A 83 -4.83 -12.23 4.78
C TYR A 83 -5.30 -12.83 6.11
N GLU A 84 -4.39 -13.11 7.03
CA GLU A 84 -4.69 -13.76 8.31
C GLU A 84 -4.90 -12.75 9.46
N THR A 85 -4.24 -11.59 9.39
CA THR A 85 -4.25 -10.61 10.48
C THR A 85 -5.44 -9.64 10.42
N HIS A 86 -5.82 -9.14 11.60
CA HIS A 86 -6.79 -8.06 11.78
C HIS A 86 -6.17 -6.80 12.40
N SER A 87 -4.86 -6.83 12.66
CA SER A 87 -4.08 -5.74 13.21
C SER A 87 -2.89 -5.43 12.30
N SER A 88 -2.33 -4.22 12.44
CA SER A 88 -1.05 -3.87 11.82
C SER A 88 0.06 -4.81 12.28
N TYR A 89 1.11 -4.90 11.47
CA TYR A 89 2.27 -5.72 11.73
C TYR A 89 3.50 -5.09 11.08
N ASP A 90 4.67 -5.35 11.66
CA ASP A 90 5.93 -4.85 11.10
C ASP A 90 6.23 -5.54 9.77
N ALA A 91 6.57 -4.72 8.78
CA ALA A 91 7.02 -5.16 7.46
C ALA A 91 8.55 -5.16 7.40
N THR A 92 9.11 -6.19 6.77
CA THR A 92 10.55 -6.23 6.49
C THR A 92 10.80 -5.62 5.13
N TYR A 93 11.49 -4.48 5.10
CA TYR A 93 11.90 -3.83 3.86
C TYR A 93 12.79 -4.75 2.99
N LYS A 94 12.51 -4.78 1.68
CA LYS A 94 13.29 -5.53 0.67
C LYS A 94 13.34 -4.74 -0.63
N TRP A 95 14.52 -4.46 -1.17
CA TRP A 95 14.66 -3.75 -2.46
C TRP A 95 14.34 -4.68 -3.66
N PRO A 96 13.66 -4.19 -4.71
CA PRO A 96 12.90 -2.92 -4.77
C PRO A 96 11.57 -3.05 -4.02
N CYS A 97 11.08 -1.93 -3.46
CA CYS A 97 9.82 -1.88 -2.70
C CYS A 97 9.05 -0.61 -3.07
N GLU A 98 7.88 -0.74 -3.69
CA GLU A 98 7.03 0.37 -4.13
C GLU A 98 5.57 0.26 -3.62
N PRO A 99 5.34 0.00 -2.32
CA PRO A 99 4.00 -0.01 -1.77
C PRO A 99 3.41 1.40 -1.74
N TYR A 100 2.11 1.46 -1.56
CA TYR A 100 1.48 2.69 -1.10
C TYR A 100 1.84 2.89 0.38
N ILE A 101 2.19 4.11 0.76
CA ILE A 101 2.60 4.45 2.12
C ILE A 101 1.75 5.57 2.71
N VAL A 102 1.56 5.54 4.02
CA VAL A 102 0.86 6.56 4.81
C VAL A 102 1.69 6.85 6.06
N GLY A 103 1.93 8.14 6.32
CA GLY A 103 2.68 8.59 7.50
C GLY A 103 2.70 10.11 7.60
N ASN A 104 3.31 10.62 8.66
CA ASN A 104 3.42 12.04 8.92
C ASN A 104 4.47 12.67 7.99
N THR A 105 4.00 13.45 7.02
CA THR A 105 4.84 14.11 6.02
C THR A 105 5.72 15.22 6.59
N ALA A 106 5.44 15.72 7.80
CA ALA A 106 6.27 16.76 8.42
C ALA A 106 7.69 16.27 8.74
N ASN A 107 7.84 14.97 9.04
CA ASN A 107 9.12 14.36 9.38
C ASN A 107 9.69 13.51 8.24
N MET A 108 8.83 13.07 7.32
CA MET A 108 9.23 12.28 6.17
C MET A 108 10.03 13.17 5.18
N PRO A 109 11.21 12.75 4.69
CA PRO A 109 11.84 13.43 3.57
C PRO A 109 10.84 13.54 2.42
N PRO A 110 10.82 14.65 1.68
CA PRO A 110 9.95 14.77 0.52
C PRO A 110 10.38 13.77 -0.55
N TYR A 111 9.41 13.40 -1.38
CA TYR A 111 9.69 12.71 -2.62
C TYR A 111 10.56 13.60 -3.52
N ASP A 112 11.67 13.07 -4.02
CA ASP A 112 12.60 13.84 -4.84
C ASP A 112 12.20 13.74 -6.31
N GLU A 113 11.45 14.73 -6.78
CA GLU A 113 10.89 14.76 -8.13
C GLU A 113 11.95 14.76 -9.24
N ARG A 114 13.23 15.03 -8.93
CA ARG A 114 14.32 14.97 -9.90
C ARG A 114 14.57 13.55 -10.42
N PHE A 115 14.11 12.53 -9.68
CA PHE A 115 14.24 11.12 -10.05
C PHE A 115 13.00 10.56 -10.75
N VAL A 116 11.94 11.36 -10.94
CA VAL A 116 10.76 10.93 -11.70
C VAL A 116 11.20 10.48 -13.10
N HIS A 117 10.68 9.34 -13.55
CA HIS A 117 11.04 8.66 -14.81
C HIS A 117 12.38 7.90 -14.86
N TYR A 118 13.15 7.81 -13.76
CA TYR A 118 14.33 6.93 -13.69
C TYR A 118 13.99 5.45 -13.39
N GLY A 119 12.69 5.11 -13.32
CA GLY A 119 12.18 3.73 -13.28
C GLY A 119 12.17 3.05 -11.90
N ASN A 120 12.66 3.70 -10.84
CA ASN A 120 12.64 3.21 -9.45
C ASN A 120 12.42 4.36 -8.45
N ASP A 121 11.72 5.38 -8.86
CA ASP A 121 11.60 6.65 -8.14
C ASP A 121 10.90 6.47 -6.78
N LYS A 122 9.85 5.63 -6.72
CA LYS A 122 9.22 5.19 -5.46
C LYS A 122 10.14 4.30 -4.62
N ALA A 123 10.79 3.31 -5.22
CA ALA A 123 11.70 2.43 -4.48
C ALA A 123 12.86 3.21 -3.85
N GLN A 124 13.45 4.16 -4.58
CA GLN A 124 14.52 5.04 -4.08
C GLN A 124 14.03 5.90 -2.91
N HIS A 125 12.79 6.39 -2.98
CA HIS A 125 12.21 7.14 -1.89
C HIS A 125 12.10 6.28 -0.62
N LEU A 126 11.58 5.05 -0.72
CA LEU A 126 11.55 4.13 0.43
C LEU A 126 12.94 3.76 0.94
N LEU A 127 13.92 3.58 0.05
CA LEU A 127 15.30 3.34 0.46
C LEU A 127 15.87 4.49 1.29
N ASN A 128 15.58 5.74 0.92
CA ASN A 128 15.98 6.92 1.69
C ASN A 128 15.33 6.94 3.08
N LEU A 129 14.07 6.50 3.19
CA LEU A 129 13.39 6.35 4.47
C LEU A 129 14.07 5.30 5.36
N VAL A 130 14.43 4.14 4.79
CA VAL A 130 15.22 3.11 5.50
C VAL A 130 16.56 3.68 5.99
N TYR A 131 17.28 4.45 5.17
CA TYR A 131 18.55 5.08 5.58
C TYR A 131 18.37 6.13 6.68
N LYS A 132 17.20 6.76 6.77
CA LYS A 132 16.80 7.64 7.87
C LYS A 132 16.24 6.88 9.08
N GLN A 133 16.38 5.54 9.07
CA GLN A 133 15.98 4.65 10.16
C GLN A 133 14.47 4.59 10.41
N TYR A 134 13.66 4.87 9.39
CA TYR A 134 12.23 4.61 9.45
C TYR A 134 11.96 3.10 9.49
N THR A 135 10.92 2.73 10.24
CA THR A 135 10.35 1.38 10.26
C THR A 135 9.06 1.34 9.43
N PHE A 136 8.64 0.12 9.04
CA PHE A 136 7.53 -0.11 8.12
C PHE A 136 6.60 -1.22 8.63
#